data_AF-A0A351UQ69-F1
#
_entry.id   AF-A0A351UQ69-F1
#
_cell.length_a   1.000
_cell.length_b   1.000
_cell.length_c   1.000
_cell.angle_alpha   90.00
_cell.angle_beta   90.00
_cell.angle_gamma   90.00
#
_symmetry.space_group_name_H-M   'P 1'
#
loop_
_entity.id
_entity.type
_entity.pdbx_description
1 polymer ?
#
loop_
_entity_poly.entity_id
_entity_poly.type
_entity_poly.pdbx_seq_one_letter_code
_entity_poly.pdbx_strand_id
1 'polypeptide(L)'
;GNGECGAYIEENGKLVLEKVTLTRNKCGVGFAGAGSLEARGNKFSDNTLGAVAVSPLQGDKALITGGGNSGLLVPGEKRAAAKKRPIEEDVESEE
;
A
#
# COMPACT_ATOMS: atom_id res chain seq x y z
N GLY A 1 -4.96 15.26 -3.65
CA GLY A 1 -4.46 15.17 -2.28
C GLY A 1 -5.40 15.91 -1.38
N ASN A 2 -5.85 15.29 -0.29
CA ASN A 2 -6.79 15.92 0.65
C ASN A 2 -6.12 16.60 1.85
N GLY A 3 -4.78 16.55 1.97
CA GLY A 3 -4.04 17.05 3.14
C GLY A 3 -4.10 16.13 4.37
N GLU A 4 -4.84 15.04 4.30
CA GLU A 4 -5.04 14.02 5.34
C GLU A 4 -4.75 12.63 4.79
N CYS A 5 -5.20 11.58 5.48
CA CYS A 5 -5.08 10.21 5.00
C CYS A 5 -6.17 9.91 3.97
N GLY A 6 -5.85 9.07 2.98
CA GLY A 6 -6.81 8.66 1.94
C GLY A 6 -7.94 7.78 2.49
N ALA A 7 -7.63 6.98 3.52
CA ALA A 7 -8.61 6.25 4.31
C ALA A 7 -8.17 6.21 5.78
N TYR A 8 -9.13 6.03 6.69
CA TYR A 8 -8.90 5.98 8.12
C TYR A 8 -9.65 4.80 8.74
N ILE A 9 -8.95 4.01 9.55
CA ILE A 9 -9.48 2.82 10.22
C ILE A 9 -9.47 3.09 11.72
N GLU A 10 -10.67 3.14 12.30
CA GLU A 10 -10.88 3.22 13.74
C GLU A 10 -10.91 1.82 14.37
N GLU A 11 -11.38 1.72 15.61
CA GLU A 11 -11.30 0.49 16.40
C GLU A 11 -12.13 -0.67 15.81
N ASN A 12 -11.46 -1.81 15.61
CA ASN A 12 -11.92 -3.03 14.95
C ASN A 12 -12.45 -2.85 13.52
N GLY A 13 -12.04 -1.78 12.83
CA GLY A 13 -12.44 -1.53 11.45
C GLY A 13 -11.80 -2.49 10.45
N LYS A 14 -12.51 -2.75 9.35
CA LYS A 14 -11.98 -3.49 8.20
C LYS A 14 -12.09 -2.62 6.96
N LEU A 15 -10.98 -2.47 6.23
CA LEU A 15 -10.91 -1.76 4.97
C LEU A 15 -10.38 -2.67 3.88
N VAL A 16 -11.02 -2.63 2.72
CA VAL A 16 -10.56 -3.35 1.52
C VAL A 16 -10.33 -2.32 0.42
N LEU A 17 -9.13 -2.32 -0.13
CA LEU A 17 -8.73 -1.46 -1.25
C LEU A 17 -8.29 -2.34 -2.41
N GLU A 18 -8.92 -2.17 -3.57
CA GLU A 18 -8.58 -2.91 -4.77
C GLU A 18 -8.41 -1.97 -5.97
N LYS A 19 -7.25 -2.04 -6.62
CA LYS A 19 -6.93 -1.28 -7.85
C LYS A 19 -7.13 0.24 -7.71
N VAL A 20 -6.89 0.78 -6.51
CA VAL A 20 -7.01 2.20 -6.19
C VAL A 20 -5.65 2.89 -6.31
N THR A 21 -5.66 4.15 -6.76
CA THR A 21 -4.48 5.02 -6.73
C THR A 21 -4.62 6.06 -5.62
N LEU A 22 -3.78 5.96 -4.59
CA LEU A 22 -3.71 6.89 -3.47
C LEU A 22 -2.42 7.71 -3.58
N THR A 23 -2.58 8.96 -4.06
CA THR A 23 -1.45 9.85 -4.33
C THR A 23 -1.63 11.26 -3.79
N ARG A 24 -0.52 11.88 -3.38
CA ARG A 24 -0.45 13.26 -2.85
C ARG A 24 -1.28 13.44 -1.58
N ASN A 25 -1.37 12.42 -0.73
CA ASN A 25 -2.05 12.49 0.57
C ASN A 25 -1.03 12.55 1.72
N LYS A 26 -1.48 12.91 2.93
CA LYS A 26 -0.63 12.83 4.12
C LYS A 26 -0.24 11.38 4.38
N CYS A 27 -1.18 10.45 4.26
CA CYS A 27 -0.90 9.01 4.26
C CYS A 27 -1.88 8.27 3.33
N GLY A 28 -1.54 7.07 2.88
CA GLY A 28 -2.50 6.24 2.13
C GLY A 28 -3.66 5.79 3.02
N VAL A 29 -3.33 5.02 4.06
CA VAL A 29 -4.29 4.53 5.07
C VAL A 29 -3.76 4.81 6.48
N GLY A 30 -4.59 5.43 7.32
CA GLY A 30 -4.31 5.70 8.72
C GLY A 30 -4.99 4.71 9.64
N PHE A 31 -4.29 4.21 10.66
CA PHE A 31 -4.85 3.35 11.70
C PHE A 31 -4.86 4.07 13.05
N ALA A 32 -6.07 4.27 13.60
CA ALA A 32 -6.30 4.83 14.92
C ALA A 32 -6.41 3.76 16.02
N GLY A 33 -6.71 2.51 15.63
CA GLY A 33 -6.96 1.40 16.53
C GLY A 33 -6.67 0.05 15.91
N ALA A 34 -7.08 -1.02 16.61
CA ALA A 34 -7.08 -2.37 16.07
C ALA A 34 -7.88 -2.41 14.77
N GLY A 35 -7.41 -3.13 13.75
CA GLY A 35 -8.15 -3.17 12.49
C GLY A 35 -7.45 -3.99 11.42
N SER A 36 -8.10 -4.15 10.28
CA SER A 36 -7.56 -4.89 9.14
C SER A 36 -7.64 -4.09 7.84
N LEU A 37 -6.54 -4.09 7.09
CA LEU A 37 -6.46 -3.53 5.74
C LEU A 37 -6.11 -4.65 4.77
N GLU A 38 -6.95 -4.86 3.78
CA GLU A 38 -6.67 -5.73 2.66
C GLU A 38 -6.42 -4.88 1.40
N ALA A 39 -5.18 -4.82 0.93
CA ALA A 39 -4.78 -4.01 -0.22
C ALA A 39 -4.37 -4.91 -1.40
N ARG A 40 -5.04 -4.81 -2.54
CA ARG A 40 -4.72 -5.57 -3.76
C ARG A 40 -4.52 -4.67 -4.97
N GLY A 41 -3.35 -4.75 -5.60
CA GLY A 41 -3.08 -4.04 -6.86
C GLY A 41 -3.15 -2.51 -6.77
N ASN A 42 -2.97 -1.93 -5.58
CA ASN A 42 -3.07 -0.49 -5.38
C ASN A 42 -1.75 0.23 -5.69
N LYS A 43 -1.84 1.51 -6.02
CA LYS A 43 -0.68 2.38 -6.21
C LYS A 43 -0.66 3.47 -5.15
N PHE A 44 0.35 3.45 -4.29
CA PHE A 44 0.63 4.48 -3.31
C PHE A 44 1.87 5.27 -3.77
N SER A 45 1.72 6.57 -4.06
CA SER A 45 2.85 7.42 -4.45
C SER A 45 2.73 8.81 -3.87
N ASP A 46 3.85 9.48 -3.63
CA ASP A 46 3.87 10.90 -3.25
C ASP A 46 3.06 11.21 -1.98
N ASN A 47 2.94 10.24 -1.07
CA ASN A 47 2.29 10.42 0.22
C ASN A 47 3.32 10.80 1.29
N THR A 48 3.04 11.83 2.09
CA THR A 48 4.02 12.44 3.02
C THR A 48 4.54 11.47 4.09
N LEU A 49 3.66 10.69 4.70
CA LEU A 49 3.98 9.67 5.72
C LEU A 49 4.09 8.26 5.12
N GLY A 50 3.97 8.12 3.79
CA GLY A 50 3.96 6.84 3.10
C GLY A 50 2.56 6.23 2.94
N ALA A 51 2.53 4.95 2.58
CA ALA A 51 1.31 4.25 2.23
C ALA A 51 0.43 3.90 3.43
N VAL A 52 1.03 3.55 4.56
CA VAL A 52 0.29 3.25 5.80
C VAL A 52 0.94 3.99 6.95
N ALA A 53 0.11 4.64 7.77
CA ALA A 53 0.53 5.26 9.03
C ALA A 53 -0.26 4.62 10.17
N VAL A 54 0.44 4.05 11.15
CA VAL A 54 -0.17 3.44 12.35
C VAL A 54 0.11 4.33 13.55
N SER A 55 -0.91 4.60 14.36
CA SER A 55 -0.73 5.36 15.60
C SER A 55 0.18 4.59 16.57
N PRO A 56 1.25 5.21 17.13
CA PRO A 56 2.23 4.53 17.97
C PRO A 56 1.63 3.94 19.27
N LEU A 57 0.47 4.41 19.70
CA LEU A 57 -0.25 3.89 20.87
C LEU A 57 -0.97 2.55 20.61
N GLN A 58 -1.12 2.16 19.35
CA GLN A 58 -1.96 1.02 18.91
C GLN A 58 -1.16 0.03 18.04
N GLY A 59 0.17 0.16 18.06
CA GLY A 59 1.13 -0.32 17.05
C GLY A 59 1.14 -1.80 16.69
N ASP A 60 0.48 -2.67 17.47
CA ASP A 60 0.51 -4.13 17.26
C ASP A 60 -0.84 -4.75 16.86
N LYS A 61 -1.90 -3.94 16.68
CA LYS A 61 -3.25 -4.49 16.38
C LYS A 61 -3.73 -4.24 14.95
N ALA A 62 -2.90 -3.65 14.09
CA ALA A 62 -3.22 -3.43 12.69
C ALA A 62 -2.75 -4.62 11.83
N LEU A 63 -3.70 -5.36 11.26
CA LEU A 63 -3.42 -6.44 10.32
C LEU A 63 -3.45 -5.89 8.89
N ILE A 64 -2.31 -5.85 8.22
CA ILE A 64 -2.23 -5.39 6.82
C ILE A 64 -1.89 -6.59 5.95
N THR A 65 -2.76 -6.90 4.99
CA THR A 65 -2.61 -8.02 4.07
C THR A 65 -2.80 -7.57 2.63
N GLY A 66 -2.29 -8.37 1.70
CA GLY A 66 -2.59 -8.28 0.28
C GLY A 66 -1.39 -7.94 -0.59
N GLY A 67 -1.49 -8.25 -1.89
CA GLY A 67 -0.35 -8.31 -2.80
C GLY A 67 -0.50 -7.46 -4.07
N GLY A 68 0.63 -7.30 -4.77
CA GLY A 68 0.68 -6.55 -6.04
C GLY A 68 0.57 -5.04 -5.89
N ASN A 69 0.69 -4.52 -4.66
CA ASN A 69 0.67 -3.09 -4.41
C ASN A 69 2.03 -2.44 -4.76
N SER A 70 1.99 -1.24 -5.34
CA SER A 70 3.18 -0.42 -5.59
C SER A 70 3.26 0.69 -4.56
N GLY A 71 4.42 0.82 -3.88
CA GLY A 71 4.65 1.86 -2.87
C GLY A 71 4.06 1.57 -1.48
N LEU A 72 3.40 0.42 -1.30
CA LEU A 72 2.97 -0.07 0.02
C LEU A 72 4.16 -0.74 0.72
N LEU A 73 4.69 -0.14 1.78
CA LEU A 73 5.66 -0.76 2.68
C LEU A 73 4.89 -1.41 3.83
N VAL A 74 4.56 -2.70 3.69
CA VAL A 74 3.91 -3.46 4.76
C VAL A 74 4.98 -3.88 5.78
N PRO A 75 4.88 -3.52 7.07
CA PRO A 75 5.76 -4.07 8.10
C PRO A 75 5.45 -5.57 8.26
N GLY A 76 6.37 -6.43 7.82
CA GLY A 76 6.25 -7.90 7.89
C GLY A 76 6.20 -8.59 6.52
N GLU A 77 5.83 -7.89 5.45
CA GLU A 77 5.97 -8.42 4.11
C GLU A 77 7.42 -8.16 3.67
N LYS A 78 8.27 -9.20 3.77
CA LYS A 78 9.59 -9.18 3.12
C LYS A 78 9.32 -8.71 1.69
N ARG A 79 9.84 -7.52 1.34
CA ARG A 79 9.89 -6.99 -0.03
C ARG A 79 10.10 -8.21 -0.93
N ALA A 80 9.07 -8.60 -1.68
CA ALA A 80 9.30 -9.51 -2.79
C ALA A 80 10.26 -8.71 -3.68
N ALA A 81 11.54 -9.09 -3.63
CA ALA A 81 12.57 -8.53 -4.50
C ALA A 81 11.92 -8.49 -5.87
N ALA A 82 11.83 -7.29 -6.44
CA ALA A 82 11.25 -7.04 -7.74
C ALA A 82 11.69 -8.19 -8.64
N LYS A 83 10.76 -9.10 -8.94
CA LYS A 83 11.03 -10.19 -9.84
C LYS A 83 11.26 -9.44 -11.14
N LYS A 84 12.54 -9.23 -11.48
CA LYS A 84 12.98 -8.69 -12.75
C LYS A 84 12.16 -9.48 -13.75
N ARG A 85 11.24 -8.79 -14.44
CA ARG A 85 10.64 -9.36 -15.64
C ARG A 85 11.84 -9.86 -16.46
N PRO A 86 11.86 -11.12 -16.93
CA PRO A 86 12.85 -11.45 -17.93
C PRO A 86 12.68 -10.40 -19.02
N ILE A 87 13.78 -9.73 -19.31
CA ILE A 87 13.87 -8.86 -20.47
C ILE A 87 13.69 -9.85 -21.61
N GLU A 88 12.51 -9.86 -22.21
CA GLU A 88 12.29 -10.54 -23.48
C GLU A 88 13.03 -9.68 -24.51
N GLU A 89 14.34 -9.90 -24.57
CA GLU A 89 15.13 -9.65 -25.77
C GLU A 89 14.76 -10.74 -26.78
N ASP A 90 13.95 -10.37 -27.76
CA ASP A 90 13.89 -10.99 -29.09
C ASP A 90 13.44 -9.83 -30.01
N VAL A 91 14.40 -8.99 -30.43
CA VAL A 91 15.14 -9.08 -31.70
C VAL A 91 14.23 -8.93 -32.92
N GLU A 92 14.43 -7.78 -33.58
CA GLU A 92 14.30 -7.52 -35.03
C GLU A 92 13.90 -8.68 -35.94
N SER A 93 12.97 -8.40 -36.85
CA SER A 93 13.03 -8.64 -38.32
C SER A 93 11.73 -8.07 -38.91
N GLU A 94 11.76 -6.87 -39.48
CA GLU A 94 11.92 -6.60 -40.93
C GLU A 94 10.69 -7.00 -41.77
N GLU A 95 10.09 -5.96 -42.35
CA GLU A 95 9.33 -5.82 -43.61
C GLU A 95 8.26 -6.86 -44.02
#